data_AF-A0A7Y4M2W1-F1
#
_entry.id   AF-A0A7Y4M2W1-F1
#
_cell.length_a   1.000
_cell.length_b   1.000
_cell.length_c   1.000
_cell.angle_alpha   90.00
_cell.angle_beta   90.00
_cell.angle_gamma   90.00
#
_symmetry.space_group_name_H-M   'P 1'
#
loop_
_entity.id
_entity.type
_entity.pdbx_description
1 polymer ?
#
loop_
_entity_poly.entity_id
_entity_poly.type
_entity_poly.pdbx_seq_one_letter_code
_entity_poly.pdbx_strand_id
1 'polypeptide(L)' 'MSEPEQGLRDQHRAWSIGQFCQYFGIGRTTVYEQIKLGRLRARKIGKRTIITYR' A
#
# COMPACT_ATOMS: atom_id res chain seq x y z
N MET A 1 -4.77 20.98 14.07
CA MET A 1 -5.07 19.57 13.80
C MET A 1 -4.88 19.40 12.32
N SER A 2 -3.87 18.63 11.90
CA SER A 2 -3.54 18.46 10.49
C SER A 2 -4.32 17.26 9.98
N GLU A 3 -5.49 17.50 9.39
CA GLU A 3 -6.14 16.52 8.52
C GLU A 3 -5.21 16.22 7.33
N PRO A 4 -4.79 14.97 7.10
CA PRO A 4 -4.33 14.61 5.77
C PRO A 4 -5.57 14.40 4.92
N GLU A 5 -5.87 15.42 4.13
CA GLU A 5 -6.54 15.36 2.84
C GLU A 5 -6.17 14.08 2.09
N GLN A 6 -7.00 13.02 2.12
CA GLN A 6 -6.79 11.85 1.27
C GLN A 6 -7.89 11.79 0.22
N GLY A 7 -7.92 12.86 -0.58
CA GLY A 7 -8.49 12.85 -1.92
C GLY A 7 -7.65 11.96 -2.84
N LEU A 8 -7.97 10.67 -2.90
CA LEU A 8 -7.72 9.90 -4.12
C LEU A 8 -8.88 8.94 -4.33
N ARG A 9 -9.95 9.49 -4.90
CA ARG A 9 -11.02 8.73 -5.52
C ARG A 9 -10.39 7.81 -6.59
N ASP A 10 -10.31 6.53 -6.27
CA ASP A 10 -10.78 5.46 -7.15
C ASP A 10 -10.26 5.38 -8.60
N GLN A 11 -8.94 5.35 -8.83
CA GLN A 11 -8.40 4.85 -10.12
C GLN A 11 -7.13 3.99 -10.06
N HIS A 12 -6.40 3.94 -8.94
CA HIS A 12 -5.20 3.09 -8.83
C HIS A 12 -5.49 1.82 -8.03
N ARG A 13 -5.90 0.74 -8.71
CA ARG A 13 -6.07 -0.62 -8.11
C ARG A 13 -4.74 -1.26 -7.63
N ALA A 14 -3.62 -0.57 -7.85
CA ALA A 14 -2.28 -1.04 -7.50
C ALA A 14 -1.42 0.11 -6.98
N TRP A 15 -0.83 -0.09 -5.81
CA TRP A 15 0.04 0.85 -5.11
C TRP A 15 1.43 0.25 -4.99
N SER A 16 2.49 1.02 -5.17
CA SER A 16 3.83 0.53 -4.78
C SER A 16 3.98 0.55 -3.26
N ILE A 17 4.86 -0.27 -2.69
CA ILE A 17 5.11 -0.29 -1.23
C ILE A 17 5.40 1.12 -0.68
N GLY A 18 6.19 1.92 -1.40
CA GLY A 18 6.48 3.31 -1.00
C GLY A 18 5.25 4.22 -1.00
N GLN A 19 4.41 4.13 -2.04
CA GLN A 19 3.16 4.90 -2.13
C GLN A 19 2.18 4.49 -1.02
N PHE A 20 2.08 3.19 -0.76
CA PHE A 20 1.23 2.66 0.29
C PHE A 20 1.70 3.10 1.69
N CYS A 21 3.02 3.11 1.92
CA CYS A 21 3.63 3.59 3.16
C CYS A 21 3.36 5.09 3.40
N GLN A 22 3.42 5.92 2.35
CA GLN A 22 3.14 7.36 2.45
C GLN A 22 1.66 7.65 2.70
N TYR A 23 0.76 6.96 2.01
CA TYR A 23 -0.69 7.21 2.10
C TYR A 23 -1.31 6.69 3.40
N PHE A 24 -0.94 5.48 3.81
CA PHE A 24 -1.46 4.89 5.04
C PHE A 24 -0.63 5.28 6.28
N GLY A 25 0.52 5.94 6.11
CA GLY A 25 1.42 6.28 7.21
C GLY A 25 2.04 5.08 7.92
N ILE A 26 1.97 3.88 7.33
CA ILE A 26 2.48 2.65 7.95
C ILE A 26 3.86 2.29 7.45
N GLY A 27 4.74 1.84 8.35
CA GLY A 27 6.10 1.43 8.01
C GLY A 27 6.15 0.25 7.05
N ARG A 28 7.24 0.16 6.27
CA ARG A 28 7.48 -0.96 5.34
C ARG A 28 7.42 -2.31 6.06
N THR A 29 7.89 -2.37 7.30
CA THR A 29 7.83 -3.58 8.15
C THR A 29 6.40 -4.03 8.37
N THR A 30 5.51 -3.12 8.76
CA THR A 30 4.08 -3.40 8.94
C THR A 30 3.44 -3.87 7.63
N VAL A 31 3.80 -3.24 6.50
CA VAL A 31 3.35 -3.69 5.17
C VAL A 31 3.75 -5.14 4.90
N TYR A 32 5.02 -5.49 5.12
CA TYR A 32 5.51 -6.87 4.94
C TYR A 32 4.86 -7.86 5.91
N GLU A 33 4.60 -7.45 7.15
CA GLU A 33 3.86 -8.27 8.12
C GLU A 33 2.42 -8.52 7.66
N GLN A 34 1.70 -7.49 7.22
CA GLN A 34 0.33 -7.64 6.70
C GLN A 34 0.28 -8.51 5.44
N ILE A 35 1.31 -8.46 4.59
CA ILE A 35 1.48 -9.37 3.45
C ILE A 35 1.68 -10.81 3.95
N LYS A 36 2.55 -11.02 4.95
CA LYS A 36 2.81 -12.34 5.55
C LYS A 36 1.57 -12.91 6.25
N LEU A 37 0.77 -12.05 6.88
CA LEU A 37 -0.51 -12.38 7.52
C LEU A 37 -1.62 -12.66 6.50
N GLY A 38 -1.38 -12.44 5.20
CA GLY A 38 -2.35 -12.66 4.12
C GLY A 38 -3.47 -11.61 4.07
N ARG A 39 -3.39 -10.57 4.91
CA ARG A 39 -4.34 -9.44 4.93
C ARG A 39 -4.11 -8.47 3.78
N LEU A 40 -2.87 -8.36 3.32
CA LEU A 40 -2.49 -7.53 2.18
C LEU A 40 -2.13 -8.39 0.97
N ARG A 41 -2.81 -8.18 -0.16
CA ARG A 41 -2.42 -8.80 -1.43
C ARG A 41 -1.30 -8.01 -2.09
N ALA A 42 -0.07 -8.46 -1.89
CA ALA A 42 1.07 -8.00 -2.67
C ALA A 42 1.35 -8.94 -3.85
N ARG A 43 1.59 -8.35 -5.02
CA ARG A 43 2.02 -9.03 -6.24
C ARG A 43 3.36 -8.45 -6.67
N LYS A 44 4.31 -9.32 -6.97
CA LYS A 44 5.56 -8.92 -7.62
C LYS A 44 5.31 -8.81 -9.12
N ILE A 45 5.53 -7.62 -9.68
CA ILE A 45 5.53 -7.36 -11.12
C ILE A 45 6.97 -7.01 -11.53
N GLY A 46 7.66 -7.98 -12.15
CA GLY A 46 9.06 -7.84 -12.54
C GLY A 46 9.98 -7.56 -11.34
N LYS A 47 10.59 -6.37 -11.33
CA LYS A 47 11.49 -5.90 -10.25
C LYS A 47 10.77 -5.17 -9.11
N ARG A 48 9.47 -4.88 -9.23
CA ARG A 48 8.72 -4.07 -8.26
C ARG A 48 7.63 -4.90 -7.58
N THR A 49 7.41 -4.64 -6.30
CA THR A 49 6.29 -5.21 -5.53
C THR A 49 5.19 -4.16 -5.44
N ILE A 50 4.01 -4.52 -5.93
CA ILE A 50 2.81 -3.70 -5.85
C ILE A 50 1.81 -4.36 -4.89
N ILE A 51 1.07 -3.52 -4.19
CA ILE A 51 -0.01 -3.85 -3.28
C ILE A 51 -1.30 -3.54 -4.01
N THR A 52 -2.13 -4.55 -4.20
CA THR A 52 -3.45 -4.39 -4.79
C THR A 52 -4.48 -4.50 -3.69
N TYR A 53 -5.37 -3.51 -3.64
CA TYR A 53 -6.59 -3.59 -2.86
C TYR A 53 -7.67 -4.20 -3.77
N ARG A 54 -8.08 -5.43 -3.46
CA ARG A 54 -9.23 -6.13 -4.05
C ARG A 54 -10.05 -6.68 -2.90
#